data_AF-X6N479-F1
#
_entry.id   AF-X6N479-F1
#
_cell.length_a   1.000
_cell.length_b   1.000
_cell.length_c   1.000
_cell.angle_alpha   90.00
_cell.angle_beta   90.00
_cell.angle_gamma   90.00
#
_symmetry.space_group_name_H-M   'P 1'
#
loop_
_entity.id
_entity.type
_entity.pdbx_description
1 polymer ?
#
loop_
_entity_poly.entity_id
_entity_poly.type
_entity_poly.pdbx_seq_one_letter_code
_entity_poly.pdbx_strand_id
1 'polypeptide(L)'
;MGSTLKVHYEGWSRKWDCYSDYKQELYRFARAGSISKRQAHRFRQLKKGDFVDINPKMRHEGWVVGEIRRKDKKSGQVQVVYEKDNKNYLFWAHLDDNESIAEFMTESGNVNRSQIDVEKHIKHKDDQQQVPEAKRVRSKKKPTDSETLLQIRAQKFFKVENEVIDNKYVIGDWLEVQDVRSEQWFPGTVIDKENNWIVVHYDGFSSKYDQSLHVVKMKQWLRGLGEGLEPDEIELEIKEEMQNFIQGLKDWKWELLTIEADGNCLYRSFAQEVYGDQKEHMKVRAECIEYM
;
A
#
# COMPACT_ATOMS: atom_id res chain seq x y z
N MET A 1 -23.08 -26.22 32.22
CA MET A 1 -22.89 -25.13 31.24
C MET A 1 -21.58 -25.38 30.51
N GLY A 2 -21.54 -25.26 29.17
CA GLY A 2 -20.32 -25.46 28.38
C GLY A 2 -19.28 -24.35 28.60
N SER A 3 -18.00 -24.63 28.34
CA SER A 3 -16.88 -23.68 28.43
C SER A 3 -16.58 -22.95 27.11
N THR A 4 -17.29 -23.27 26.05
CA THR A 4 -17.07 -22.70 24.72
C THR A 4 -17.86 -21.40 24.54
N LEU A 5 -17.16 -20.34 24.11
CA LEU A 5 -17.72 -19.05 23.74
C LEU A 5 -17.56 -18.85 22.24
N LYS A 6 -18.57 -18.23 21.60
CA LYS A 6 -18.43 -17.72 20.24
C LYS A 6 -17.90 -16.29 20.32
N VAL A 7 -16.72 -16.05 19.73
CA VAL A 7 -16.04 -14.76 19.69
C VAL A 7 -16.34 -14.11 18.34
N HIS A 8 -16.92 -12.90 18.39
CA HIS A 8 -17.11 -12.03 17.24
C HIS A 8 -16.14 -10.85 17.34
N TYR A 9 -15.47 -10.52 16.23
CA TYR A 9 -14.53 -9.41 16.17
C TYR A 9 -15.24 -8.15 15.68
N GLU A 10 -15.23 -7.10 16.51
CA GLU A 10 -15.87 -5.82 16.18
C GLU A 10 -15.30 -5.23 14.88
N GLY A 11 -16.17 -4.89 13.93
CA GLY A 11 -15.78 -4.35 12.62
C GLY A 11 -15.37 -5.39 11.58
N TRP A 12 -15.48 -6.69 11.89
CA TRP A 12 -15.17 -7.77 10.95
C TRP A 12 -16.44 -8.55 10.61
N SER A 13 -16.47 -9.17 9.43
CA SER A 13 -17.61 -9.99 9.03
C SER A 13 -17.67 -11.31 9.79
N ARG A 14 -18.88 -11.88 9.91
CA ARG A 14 -19.15 -13.13 10.67
C ARG A 14 -18.36 -14.35 10.20
N LYS A 15 -17.78 -14.33 9.00
CA LYS A 15 -16.89 -15.40 8.51
C LYS A 15 -15.62 -15.55 9.35
N TRP A 16 -15.29 -14.53 10.14
CA TRP A 16 -14.15 -14.52 11.05
C TRP A 16 -14.52 -14.88 12.49
N ASP A 17 -15.81 -15.16 12.77
CA ASP A 17 -16.23 -15.64 14.09
C ASP A 17 -15.52 -16.96 14.40
N CYS A 18 -15.07 -17.12 15.64
CA CYS A 18 -14.48 -18.38 16.09
C CYS A 18 -15.11 -18.84 17.40
N TYR A 19 -14.95 -20.14 17.69
CA TYR A 19 -15.27 -20.68 19.00
C TYR A 19 -13.98 -20.82 19.80
N SER A 20 -14.03 -20.45 21.08
CA SER A 20 -12.89 -20.52 21.98
C SER A 20 -13.32 -21.03 23.36
N ASP A 21 -12.51 -21.91 23.95
CA ASP A 21 -12.78 -22.46 25.27
C ASP A 21 -12.06 -21.62 26.34
N TYR A 22 -12.80 -20.86 27.16
CA TYR A 22 -12.19 -19.95 28.13
C TYR A 22 -11.47 -20.67 29.29
N LYS A 23 -11.66 -21.98 29.47
CA LYS A 23 -10.93 -22.75 30.48
C LYS A 23 -9.56 -23.20 29.98
N GLN A 24 -9.45 -23.50 28.69
CA GLN A 24 -8.20 -23.95 28.07
C GLN A 24 -7.40 -22.80 27.44
N GLU A 25 -8.10 -21.78 26.95
CA GLU A 25 -7.54 -20.70 26.14
C GLU A 25 -7.66 -19.34 26.84
N LEU A 26 -7.52 -19.32 28.17
CA LEU A 26 -7.69 -18.09 28.96
C LEU A 26 -6.79 -16.94 28.46
N TYR A 27 -5.62 -17.27 27.90
CA TYR A 27 -4.68 -16.32 27.31
C TYR A 27 -5.23 -15.54 26.09
N ARG A 28 -6.33 -15.99 25.47
CA ARG A 28 -7.00 -15.28 24.37
C ARG A 28 -7.96 -14.19 24.83
N PHE A 29 -8.30 -14.17 26.12
CA PHE A 29 -9.31 -13.27 26.66
C PHE A 29 -8.66 -12.18 27.49
N ALA A 30 -9.10 -10.95 27.27
CA ALA A 30 -8.75 -9.81 28.10
C ALA A 30 -9.99 -8.93 28.29
N ARG A 31 -9.99 -8.10 29.33
CA ARG A 31 -11.05 -7.10 29.50
C ARG A 31 -11.08 -6.20 28.25
N ALA A 32 -12.26 -5.94 27.69
CA ALA A 32 -12.41 -5.10 26.51
C ALA A 32 -11.67 -3.77 26.66
N GLY A 33 -10.85 -3.41 25.67
CA GLY A 33 -10.03 -2.19 25.65
C GLY A 33 -8.75 -2.24 26.49
N SER A 34 -8.55 -3.24 27.36
CA SER A 34 -7.34 -3.31 28.22
C SER A 34 -6.05 -3.54 27.43
N ILE A 35 -6.14 -4.17 26.27
CA ILE A 35 -5.01 -4.36 25.34
C ILE A 35 -5.15 -3.43 24.13
N SER A 36 -6.32 -3.40 23.48
CA SER A 36 -6.56 -2.65 22.24
C SER A 36 -6.60 -1.12 22.38
N LYS A 37 -6.50 -0.56 23.58
CA LYS A 37 -6.33 0.89 23.82
C LYS A 37 -5.07 1.22 24.61
N ARG A 38 -4.28 0.20 24.97
CA ARG A 38 -3.06 0.37 25.76
C ARG A 38 -1.93 0.81 24.84
N GLN A 39 -1.23 1.88 25.21
CA GLN A 39 -0.03 2.33 24.50
C GLN A 39 1.14 1.41 24.83
N ALA A 40 2.00 1.17 23.85
CA ALA A 40 3.21 0.37 24.05
C ALA A 40 4.24 1.12 24.90
N HIS A 41 4.91 0.39 25.78
CA HIS A 41 6.07 0.90 26.51
C HIS A 41 7.38 0.45 25.88
N ARG A 42 7.41 -0.74 25.26
CA ARG A 42 8.52 -1.23 24.43
C ARG A 42 8.45 -0.64 23.02
N PHE A 43 9.60 -0.57 22.36
CA PHE A 43 9.69 -0.33 20.91
C PHE A 43 8.99 0.95 20.40
N ARG A 44 8.97 2.02 21.21
CA ARG A 44 8.32 3.30 20.84
C ARG A 44 8.92 3.93 19.59
N GLN A 45 10.19 3.66 19.33
CA GLN A 45 10.95 4.14 18.17
C GLN A 45 10.57 3.44 16.86
N LEU A 46 9.94 2.26 16.91
CA LEU A 46 9.63 1.52 15.69
C LEU A 46 8.57 2.25 14.86
N LYS A 47 8.75 2.26 13.55
CA LYS A 47 7.84 2.86 12.57
C LYS A 47 7.42 1.83 11.52
N LYS A 48 6.43 2.20 10.71
CA LYS A 48 6.06 1.42 9.52
C LYS A 48 7.29 1.27 8.62
N GLY A 49 7.54 0.05 8.15
CA GLY A 49 8.70 -0.34 7.35
C GLY A 49 9.88 -0.88 8.17
N ASP A 50 9.88 -0.72 9.50
CA ASP A 50 10.91 -1.34 10.32
C ASP A 50 10.69 -2.86 10.43
N PHE A 51 11.78 -3.60 10.64
CA PHE A 51 11.77 -5.05 10.83
C PHE A 51 11.74 -5.42 12.31
N VAL A 52 11.12 -6.56 12.61
CA VAL A 52 11.01 -7.15 13.95
C VAL A 52 11.02 -8.66 13.85
N ASP A 53 11.38 -9.34 14.94
CA ASP A 53 11.18 -10.78 15.06
C ASP A 53 9.81 -11.03 15.68
N ILE A 54 9.01 -11.92 15.08
CA ILE A 54 7.69 -12.29 15.56
C ILE A 54 7.55 -13.80 15.74
N ASN A 55 6.70 -14.23 16.68
CA ASN A 55 6.39 -15.64 16.93
C ASN A 55 4.89 -15.89 16.78
N PRO A 56 4.40 -16.19 15.56
CA PRO A 56 2.98 -16.35 15.28
C PRO A 56 2.45 -17.74 15.73
N LYS A 57 2.60 -18.06 17.02
CA LYS A 57 2.36 -19.38 17.66
C LYS A 57 1.09 -20.11 17.21
N MET A 58 0.03 -19.37 16.89
CA MET A 58 -1.26 -19.95 16.48
C MET A 58 -1.29 -20.53 15.07
N ARG A 59 -0.42 -20.05 14.17
CA ARG A 59 -0.45 -20.43 12.75
C ARG A 59 0.84 -21.07 12.29
N HIS A 60 1.97 -20.53 12.72
CA HIS A 60 3.29 -21.06 12.40
C HIS A 60 4.16 -21.00 13.66
N GLU A 61 4.68 -22.15 14.07
CA GLU A 61 5.58 -22.21 15.22
C GLU A 61 6.97 -21.66 14.88
N GLY A 62 7.57 -20.96 15.84
CA GLY A 62 8.93 -20.44 15.76
C GLY A 62 9.01 -18.95 15.43
N TRP A 63 10.15 -18.37 15.75
CA TRP A 63 10.45 -16.98 15.46
C TRP A 63 10.78 -16.78 13.98
N VAL A 64 10.15 -15.77 13.37
CA VAL A 64 10.35 -15.38 11.98
C VAL A 64 10.51 -13.87 11.90
N VAL A 65 11.32 -13.40 10.96
CA VAL A 65 11.44 -11.96 10.70
C VAL A 65 10.21 -11.47 9.96
N GLY A 66 9.70 -10.30 10.33
CA GLY A 66 8.66 -9.61 9.59
C GLY A 66 8.85 -8.10 9.53
N GLU A 67 8.13 -7.46 8.61
CA GLU A 67 8.13 -6.01 8.39
C GLU A 67 6.84 -5.40 8.95
N ILE A 68 6.95 -4.30 9.71
CA ILE A 68 5.79 -3.58 10.23
C ILE A 68 5.07 -2.88 9.08
N ARG A 69 3.88 -3.37 8.70
CA ARG A 69 3.04 -2.78 7.65
C ARG A 69 2.08 -1.72 8.17
N ARG A 70 1.57 -1.89 9.39
CA ARG A 70 0.64 -0.93 10.01
C ARG A 70 0.93 -0.81 11.51
N LYS A 71 0.71 0.38 12.05
CA LYS A 71 0.64 0.63 13.49
C LYS A 71 -0.77 1.11 13.80
N ASP A 72 -1.38 0.56 14.84
CA ASP A 72 -2.62 1.13 15.33
C ASP A 72 -2.36 2.52 15.93
N LYS A 73 -3.28 3.45 15.71
CA LYS A 73 -3.12 4.85 16.18
C LYS A 73 -3.44 5.00 17.67
N LYS A 74 -4.27 4.11 18.21
CA LYS A 74 -4.83 4.22 19.56
C LYS A 74 -4.21 3.24 20.55
N SER A 75 -3.35 2.33 20.09
CA SER A 75 -2.71 1.31 20.92
C SER A 75 -1.28 1.01 20.51
N GLY A 76 -0.63 0.14 21.29
CA GLY A 76 0.68 -0.44 21.02
C GLY A 76 0.66 -1.61 20.04
N GLN A 77 -0.45 -1.84 19.32
CA GLN A 77 -0.57 -2.94 18.36
C GLN A 77 0.07 -2.60 17.01
N VAL A 78 0.77 -3.57 16.44
CA VAL A 78 1.37 -3.49 15.12
C VAL A 78 0.94 -4.67 14.27
N GLN A 79 0.71 -4.41 12.98
CA GLN A 79 0.50 -5.44 11.96
C GLN A 79 1.82 -5.68 11.25
N VAL A 80 2.31 -6.90 11.35
CA VAL A 80 3.56 -7.35 10.77
C VAL A 80 3.24 -8.28 9.59
N VAL A 81 3.90 -8.07 8.45
CA VAL A 81 3.89 -9.03 7.35
C VAL A 81 5.15 -9.89 7.44
N TYR A 82 5.01 -11.19 7.19
CA TYR A 82 6.13 -12.12 7.17
C TYR A 82 5.92 -13.18 6.10
N GLU A 83 7.01 -13.75 5.62
CA GLU A 83 6.99 -14.80 4.61
C GLU A 83 7.16 -16.18 5.27
N LYS A 84 6.32 -17.14 4.86
CA LYS A 84 6.47 -18.55 5.20
C LYS A 84 6.03 -19.39 4.00
N ASP A 85 6.79 -20.40 3.63
CA ASP A 85 6.46 -21.31 2.52
C ASP A 85 6.10 -20.57 1.20
N ASN A 86 6.87 -19.53 0.85
CA ASN A 86 6.68 -18.65 -0.31
C ASN A 86 5.32 -17.91 -0.33
N LYS A 87 4.69 -17.72 0.83
CA LYS A 87 3.46 -16.96 0.99
C LYS A 87 3.63 -15.89 2.05
N ASN A 88 3.01 -14.73 1.81
CA ASN A 88 2.95 -13.64 2.76
C ASN A 88 1.77 -13.82 3.72
N TYR A 89 2.03 -13.62 5.01
CA TYR A 89 1.04 -13.70 6.07
C TYR A 89 1.04 -12.42 6.89
N LEU A 90 -0.13 -12.09 7.44
CA LEU A 90 -0.30 -10.96 8.35
C LEU A 90 -0.43 -11.48 9.78
N PHE A 91 0.24 -10.80 10.71
CA PHE A 91 0.19 -11.09 12.13
C PHE A 91 0.03 -9.79 12.93
N TRP A 92 -0.88 -9.78 13.89
CA TRP A 92 -1.03 -8.67 14.82
C TRP A 92 -0.39 -9.03 16.15
N ALA A 93 0.51 -8.16 16.63
CA ALA A 93 1.14 -8.30 17.93
C ALA A 93 1.08 -6.96 18.69
N HIS A 94 1.00 -7.04 20.03
CA HIS A 94 1.22 -5.87 20.86
C HIS A 94 2.72 -5.74 21.15
N LEU A 95 3.30 -4.55 21.02
CA LEU A 95 4.75 -4.34 21.19
C LEU A 95 5.27 -4.71 22.60
N ASP A 96 4.39 -4.72 23.61
CA ASP A 96 4.72 -5.17 24.97
C ASP A 96 4.68 -6.70 25.17
N ASP A 97 4.28 -7.49 24.17
CA ASP A 97 4.22 -8.95 24.26
C ASP A 97 5.60 -9.57 23.95
N ASN A 98 6.38 -9.86 25.00
CA ASN A 98 7.71 -10.46 24.87
C ASN A 98 7.70 -11.85 24.22
N GLU A 99 6.57 -12.56 24.20
CA GLU A 99 6.50 -13.91 23.64
C GLU A 99 6.19 -13.93 22.15
N SER A 100 5.60 -12.85 21.64
CA SER A 100 5.14 -12.73 20.25
C SER A 100 5.96 -11.75 19.43
N ILE A 101 6.69 -10.82 20.06
CA ILE A 101 7.51 -9.80 19.36
C ILE A 101 8.79 -9.46 20.12
N ALA A 102 9.89 -9.45 19.36
CA ALA A 102 11.23 -9.14 19.84
C ALA A 102 11.94 -8.15 18.89
N GLU A 103 13.09 -7.65 19.34
CA GLU A 103 13.91 -6.76 18.52
C GLU A 103 14.45 -7.52 17.31
N PHE A 104 14.63 -6.82 16.18
CA PHE A 104 15.08 -7.42 14.94
C PHE A 104 16.37 -8.21 15.12
N MET A 105 16.38 -9.47 14.66
CA MET A 105 17.49 -10.42 14.73
C MET A 105 17.90 -10.88 16.14
N THR A 106 17.03 -10.76 17.14
CA THR A 106 17.33 -11.22 18.50
C THR A 106 16.86 -12.65 18.77
N GLU A 107 15.77 -13.08 18.11
CA GLU A 107 15.09 -14.35 18.40
C GLU A 107 15.00 -15.26 17.17
N SER A 108 14.82 -14.70 15.96
CA SER A 108 14.73 -15.51 14.74
C SER A 108 16.05 -16.18 14.36
N GLY A 109 17.17 -15.85 15.03
CA GLY A 109 18.49 -16.40 14.72
C GLY A 109 18.97 -16.10 13.29
N ASN A 110 20.11 -16.67 12.89
CA ASN A 110 20.64 -16.64 11.51
C ASN A 110 19.76 -17.45 10.53
N VAL A 111 18.43 -17.29 10.57
CA VAL A 111 17.53 -17.82 9.55
C VAL A 111 17.99 -17.24 8.21
N ASN A 112 18.26 -18.16 7.28
CA ASN A 112 18.89 -17.91 5.98
C ASN A 112 18.48 -16.55 5.40
N ARG A 113 19.47 -15.67 5.19
CA ARG A 113 19.35 -14.33 4.56
C ARG A 113 18.58 -14.33 3.23
N SER A 114 18.27 -15.48 2.65
CA SER A 114 17.50 -15.65 1.43
C SER A 114 16.01 -15.33 1.57
N GLN A 115 15.46 -15.19 2.78
CA GLN A 115 14.00 -15.01 2.95
C GLN A 115 13.52 -13.56 2.91
N ILE A 116 14.42 -12.57 3.02
CA ILE A 116 14.04 -11.17 2.88
C ILE A 116 15.17 -10.48 2.12
N ASP A 117 14.85 -9.65 1.14
CA ASP A 117 15.77 -8.82 0.35
C ASP A 117 16.38 -7.67 1.22
N VAL A 118 16.73 -7.97 2.49
CA VAL A 118 17.22 -7.05 3.54
C VAL A 118 18.51 -6.36 3.11
N GLU A 119 19.32 -7.03 2.27
CA GLU A 119 20.59 -6.47 1.78
C GLU A 119 20.42 -5.14 1.04
N LYS A 120 19.24 -4.86 0.46
CA LYS A 120 18.97 -3.57 -0.19
C LYS A 120 18.80 -2.42 0.80
N HIS A 121 18.40 -2.69 2.05
CA HIS A 121 18.17 -1.65 3.07
C HIS A 121 19.37 -1.43 4.00
N ILE A 122 20.18 -2.45 4.26
CA ILE A 122 21.37 -2.31 5.13
C ILE A 122 22.45 -1.45 4.46
N LYS A 123 22.62 -1.54 3.13
CA LYS A 123 23.67 -0.81 2.40
C LYS A 123 23.50 0.71 2.33
N HIS A 124 22.36 1.27 2.77
CA HIS A 124 22.13 2.72 2.73
C HIS A 124 22.53 3.48 4.01
N LYS A 125 23.02 2.81 5.07
CA LYS A 125 23.39 3.48 6.33
C LYS A 125 24.89 3.59 6.61
N ASP A 126 25.75 2.84 5.91
CA ASP A 126 27.19 2.78 6.24
C ASP A 126 28.11 3.64 5.34
N ASP A 127 27.59 4.31 4.31
CA ASP A 127 28.41 5.15 3.39
C ASP A 127 28.50 6.63 3.80
N GLN A 128 28.82 6.91 5.07
CA GLN A 128 29.29 8.24 5.50
C GLN A 128 30.43 8.15 6.51
N GLN A 129 31.61 7.65 6.09
CA GLN A 129 32.88 8.00 6.73
C GLN A 129 34.01 8.09 5.69
N GLN A 130 34.60 9.29 5.59
CA GLN A 130 35.69 9.67 4.68
C GLN A 130 37.05 9.14 5.15
N VAL A 131 37.87 8.60 4.24
CA VAL A 131 39.34 8.43 4.39
C VAL A 131 40.00 8.59 3.00
N PRO A 132 41.25 9.11 2.88
CA PRO A 132 41.66 9.89 1.72
C PRO A 132 42.51 9.16 0.65
N GLU A 133 42.67 9.95 -0.41
CA GLU A 133 43.29 9.82 -1.72
C GLU A 133 44.66 9.10 -1.82
N ALA A 134 44.74 8.07 -2.67
CA ALA A 134 46.01 7.59 -3.21
C ALA A 134 45.88 7.03 -4.66
N LYS A 135 46.65 7.65 -5.54
CA LYS A 135 47.28 7.17 -6.80
C LYS A 135 46.36 6.59 -7.90
N ARG A 136 46.09 7.47 -8.88
CA ARG A 136 45.52 7.20 -10.21
C ARG A 136 46.27 6.09 -10.96
N VAL A 137 45.66 4.91 -11.01
CA VAL A 137 45.80 3.96 -12.12
C VAL A 137 44.72 4.33 -13.16
N ARG A 138 45.07 4.40 -14.45
CA ARG A 138 44.10 4.62 -15.54
C ARG A 138 43.16 3.41 -15.64
N SER A 139 42.09 3.40 -14.84
CA SER A 139 41.00 2.45 -14.94
C SER A 139 40.13 2.80 -16.16
N LYS A 140 39.85 1.80 -16.99
CA LYS A 140 38.80 1.88 -18.03
C LYS A 140 37.53 2.39 -17.36
N LYS A 141 37.00 3.51 -17.84
CA LYS A 141 35.81 4.19 -17.30
C LYS A 141 34.66 3.18 -17.31
N LYS A 142 34.29 2.65 -16.14
CA LYS A 142 33.08 1.83 -16.02
C LYS A 142 31.91 2.70 -16.51
N PRO A 143 31.01 2.17 -17.35
CA PRO A 143 29.82 2.91 -17.74
C PRO A 143 29.12 3.37 -16.47
N THR A 144 28.76 4.65 -16.43
CA THR A 144 28.04 5.20 -15.28
C THR A 144 26.70 4.49 -15.13
N ASP A 145 26.20 4.34 -13.90
CA ASP A 145 24.93 3.64 -13.63
C ASP A 145 23.77 4.20 -14.48
N SER A 146 23.81 5.49 -14.84
CA SER A 146 22.87 6.13 -15.76
C SER A 146 22.95 5.61 -17.21
N GLU A 147 24.13 5.38 -17.77
CA GLU A 147 24.28 4.86 -19.14
C GLU A 147 23.87 3.38 -19.21
N THR A 148 24.19 2.61 -18.16
CA THR A 148 23.76 1.21 -18.04
C THR A 148 22.24 1.11 -17.92
N LEU A 149 21.59 1.98 -17.14
CA LEU A 149 20.13 2.06 -17.04
C LEU A 149 19.48 2.47 -18.36
N LEU A 150 20.07 3.40 -19.11
CA LEU A 150 19.56 3.81 -20.42
C LEU A 150 19.67 2.67 -21.46
N GLN A 151 20.76 1.91 -21.46
CA GLN A 151 20.91 0.74 -22.35
C GLN A 151 19.94 -0.38 -21.98
N ILE A 152 19.71 -0.64 -20.68
CA ILE A 152 18.72 -1.61 -20.22
C ILE A 152 17.30 -1.13 -20.56
N ARG A 153 16.99 0.16 -20.44
CA ARG A 153 15.70 0.75 -20.84
C ARG A 153 15.46 0.67 -22.34
N ALA A 154 16.47 0.96 -23.16
CA ALA A 154 16.35 0.91 -24.61
C ALA A 154 16.05 -0.51 -25.14
N GLN A 155 16.42 -1.56 -24.39
CA GLN A 155 16.05 -2.94 -24.74
C GLN A 155 14.61 -3.31 -24.34
N LYS A 156 13.98 -2.57 -23.42
CA LYS A 156 12.66 -2.92 -22.88
C LYS A 156 11.48 -2.49 -23.74
N PHE A 157 11.67 -1.52 -24.64
CA PHE A 157 10.58 -0.93 -25.41
C PHE A 157 10.87 -0.98 -26.91
N PHE A 158 10.03 -1.71 -27.65
CA PHE A 158 10.09 -1.73 -29.10
C PHE A 158 9.50 -0.43 -29.66
N LYS A 159 10.32 0.37 -30.34
CA LYS A 159 9.87 1.56 -31.04
C LYS A 159 9.27 1.16 -32.38
N VAL A 160 8.00 1.50 -32.58
CA VAL A 160 7.33 1.37 -33.87
C VAL A 160 7.29 2.77 -34.49
N GLU A 161 7.95 2.95 -35.63
CA GLU A 161 7.94 4.22 -36.34
C GLU A 161 6.50 4.57 -36.76
N ASN A 162 6.10 5.83 -36.52
CA ASN A 162 4.77 6.38 -36.84
C ASN A 162 3.58 5.81 -36.04
N GLU A 163 3.81 5.17 -34.90
CA GLU A 163 2.70 4.78 -34.02
C GLU A 163 2.12 6.00 -33.29
N VAL A 164 0.80 6.16 -33.34
CA VAL A 164 0.09 7.20 -32.58
C VAL A 164 0.17 6.87 -31.09
N ILE A 165 0.68 7.82 -30.30
CA ILE A 165 0.81 7.66 -28.85
C ILE A 165 -0.57 7.93 -28.20
N ASP A 166 -1.15 6.89 -27.60
CA ASP A 166 -2.40 6.90 -26.85
C ASP A 166 -2.21 6.14 -25.52
N ASN A 167 -1.42 6.74 -24.62
CA ASN A 167 -1.13 6.20 -23.31
C ASN A 167 -1.55 7.19 -22.21
N LYS A 168 -2.63 6.84 -21.50
CA LYS A 168 -3.18 7.64 -20.40
C LYS A 168 -2.46 7.47 -19.07
N TYR A 169 -1.58 6.48 -18.93
CA TYR A 169 -0.98 6.12 -17.64
C TYR A 169 0.26 6.98 -17.32
N VAL A 170 0.45 7.26 -16.03
CA VAL A 170 1.64 7.88 -15.45
C VAL A 170 2.36 6.91 -14.50
N ILE A 171 3.65 7.14 -14.28
CA ILE A 171 4.44 6.33 -13.32
C ILE A 171 3.84 6.56 -11.92
N GLY A 172 3.55 5.46 -11.23
CA GLY A 172 2.85 5.44 -9.94
C GLY A 172 1.36 5.12 -10.03
N ASP A 173 0.76 5.11 -11.23
CA ASP A 173 -0.64 4.71 -11.39
C ASP A 173 -0.86 3.26 -10.99
N TRP A 174 -2.02 3.01 -10.37
CA TRP A 174 -2.49 1.68 -10.01
C TRP A 174 -3.48 1.18 -11.05
N LEU A 175 -3.32 -0.08 -11.45
CA LEU A 175 -4.19 -0.75 -12.41
C LEU A 175 -4.30 -2.23 -12.09
N GLU A 176 -5.23 -2.91 -12.74
CA GLU A 176 -5.28 -4.36 -12.77
C GLU A 176 -4.88 -4.84 -14.17
N VAL A 177 -4.04 -5.88 -14.18
CA VAL A 177 -3.56 -6.53 -15.41
C VAL A 177 -4.03 -7.98 -15.40
N GLN A 178 -4.63 -8.43 -16.49
CA GLN A 178 -5.00 -9.82 -16.67
C GLN A 178 -3.79 -10.65 -17.11
N ASP A 179 -3.44 -11.68 -16.35
CA ASP A 179 -2.41 -12.62 -16.75
C ASP A 179 -2.93 -13.53 -17.86
N VAL A 180 -2.21 -13.58 -18.98
CA VAL A 180 -2.59 -14.32 -20.20
C VAL A 180 -2.68 -15.82 -19.96
N ARG A 181 -1.96 -16.36 -18.96
CA ARG A 181 -1.91 -17.80 -18.70
C ARG A 181 -3.02 -18.27 -17.76
N SER A 182 -3.28 -17.51 -16.70
CA SER A 182 -4.25 -17.86 -15.66
C SER A 182 -5.63 -17.22 -15.86
N GLU A 183 -5.74 -16.24 -16.77
CA GLU A 183 -6.92 -15.39 -16.97
C GLU A 183 -7.35 -14.61 -15.71
N GLN A 184 -6.50 -14.60 -14.67
CA GLN A 184 -6.74 -13.89 -13.42
C GLN A 184 -6.26 -12.44 -13.52
N TRP A 185 -6.98 -11.55 -12.83
CA TRP A 185 -6.62 -10.14 -12.72
C TRP A 185 -5.74 -9.92 -11.50
N PHE A 186 -4.61 -9.25 -11.70
CA PHE A 186 -3.66 -8.93 -10.64
C PHE A 186 -3.51 -7.41 -10.51
N PRO A 187 -3.51 -6.87 -9.28
CA PRO A 187 -3.19 -5.47 -9.05
C PRO A 187 -1.71 -5.22 -9.35
N GLY A 188 -1.43 -4.07 -9.94
CA GLY A 188 -0.06 -3.64 -10.24
C GLY A 188 0.11 -2.13 -10.26
N THR A 189 1.36 -1.70 -10.24
CA THR A 189 1.76 -0.29 -10.29
C THR A 189 2.63 -0.04 -11.52
N VAL A 190 2.37 1.05 -12.24
CA VAL A 190 3.23 1.48 -13.35
C VAL A 190 4.56 1.98 -12.80
N ILE A 191 5.66 1.28 -13.08
CA ILE A 191 7.00 1.62 -12.58
C ILE A 191 7.90 2.27 -13.65
N ASP A 192 7.56 2.11 -14.93
CA ASP A 192 8.25 2.78 -16.04
C ASP A 192 7.27 2.97 -17.21
N LYS A 193 7.57 3.92 -18.11
CA LYS A 193 6.79 4.11 -19.34
C LYS A 193 7.61 4.71 -20.47
N GLU A 194 7.31 4.28 -21.70
CA GLU A 194 7.82 4.90 -22.93
C GLU A 194 6.78 4.74 -24.05
N ASN A 195 6.29 5.86 -24.60
CA ASN A 195 5.24 5.88 -25.62
C ASN A 195 3.99 5.09 -25.17
N ASN A 196 3.55 4.11 -25.97
CA ASN A 196 2.43 3.22 -25.66
C ASN A 196 2.77 2.05 -24.75
N TRP A 197 4.02 1.94 -24.29
CA TRP A 197 4.44 0.89 -23.40
C TRP A 197 4.51 1.37 -21.96
N ILE A 198 4.10 0.50 -21.05
CA ILE A 198 4.26 0.63 -19.60
C ILE A 198 4.99 -0.60 -19.07
N VAL A 199 5.73 -0.46 -17.97
CA VAL A 199 6.22 -1.59 -17.18
C VAL A 199 5.41 -1.62 -15.91
N VAL A 200 4.75 -2.75 -15.65
CA VAL A 200 3.92 -2.94 -14.46
C VAL A 200 4.62 -3.88 -13.49
N HIS A 201 4.71 -3.45 -12.23
CA HIS A 201 5.09 -4.29 -11.11
C HIS A 201 3.83 -4.85 -10.44
N TYR A 202 3.74 -6.16 -10.29
CA TYR A 202 2.59 -6.82 -9.67
C TYR A 202 2.70 -6.80 -8.14
N ASP A 203 1.65 -6.32 -7.45
CA ASP A 203 1.68 -6.20 -5.98
C ASP A 203 1.82 -7.57 -5.31
N GLY A 204 2.79 -7.70 -4.41
CA GLY A 204 3.12 -8.95 -3.72
C GLY A 204 3.98 -9.94 -4.52
N PHE A 205 4.42 -9.60 -5.74
CA PHE A 205 5.32 -10.44 -6.54
C PHE A 205 6.75 -9.87 -6.58
N SER A 206 7.73 -10.73 -6.86
CA SER A 206 9.11 -10.31 -7.10
C SER A 206 9.23 -9.53 -8.42
N SER A 207 10.17 -8.57 -8.50
CA SER A 207 10.42 -7.75 -9.70
C SER A 207 10.83 -8.55 -10.95
N LYS A 208 11.17 -9.84 -10.80
CA LYS A 208 11.40 -10.74 -11.94
C LYS A 208 10.13 -11.03 -12.75
N TYR A 209 8.96 -10.75 -12.18
CA TYR A 209 7.66 -10.88 -12.83
C TYR A 209 7.16 -9.57 -13.44
N ASP A 210 7.93 -8.48 -13.33
CA ASP A 210 7.56 -7.21 -13.95
C ASP A 210 7.38 -7.39 -15.46
N GLN A 211 6.31 -6.83 -15.99
CA GLN A 211 5.93 -7.04 -17.39
C GLN A 211 5.82 -5.72 -18.14
N SER A 212 6.45 -5.69 -19.33
CA SER A 212 6.23 -4.62 -20.31
C SER A 212 4.92 -4.89 -21.07
N LEU A 213 4.00 -3.95 -21.03
CA LEU A 213 2.66 -4.05 -21.62
C LEU A 213 2.42 -2.90 -22.58
N HIS A 214 1.82 -3.19 -23.72
CA HIS A 214 1.47 -2.19 -24.72
C HIS A 214 0.02 -1.75 -24.52
N VAL A 215 -0.19 -0.54 -24.03
CA VAL A 215 -1.49 -0.03 -23.55
C VAL A 215 -2.60 -0.13 -24.60
N VAL A 216 -2.30 0.23 -25.86
CA VAL A 216 -3.29 0.19 -26.94
C VAL A 216 -3.62 -1.24 -27.39
N LYS A 217 -2.59 -2.07 -27.64
CA LYS A 217 -2.75 -3.44 -28.18
C LYS A 217 -3.27 -4.44 -27.14
N MET A 218 -2.98 -4.20 -25.87
CA MET A 218 -3.36 -5.04 -24.73
C MET A 218 -4.49 -4.41 -23.92
N LYS A 219 -5.27 -3.50 -24.50
CA LYS A 219 -6.30 -2.73 -23.79
C LYS A 219 -7.30 -3.64 -23.06
N GLN A 220 -7.66 -4.79 -23.63
CA GLN A 220 -8.55 -5.77 -23.00
C GLN A 220 -7.97 -6.46 -21.75
N TRP A 221 -6.65 -6.41 -21.56
CA TRP A 221 -5.95 -6.99 -20.40
C TRP A 221 -5.60 -5.94 -19.35
N LEU A 222 -6.01 -4.68 -19.54
CA LEU A 222 -5.75 -3.57 -18.63
C LEU A 222 -7.07 -2.95 -18.21
N ARG A 223 -7.25 -2.72 -16.92
CA ARG A 223 -8.38 -1.96 -16.40
C ARG A 223 -7.96 -1.14 -15.19
N GLY A 224 -8.71 -0.09 -14.89
CA GLY A 224 -8.52 0.68 -13.66
C GLY A 224 -8.65 -0.19 -12.42
N LEU A 225 -7.94 0.15 -11.35
CA LEU A 225 -8.04 -0.59 -10.09
C LEU A 225 -9.50 -0.61 -9.61
N GLY A 226 -10.07 -1.82 -9.46
CA GLY A 226 -11.46 -2.01 -9.03
C GLY A 226 -12.50 -1.97 -10.16
N GLU A 227 -12.14 -1.67 -11.41
CA GLU A 227 -13.11 -1.60 -12.53
C GLU A 227 -13.83 -2.93 -12.82
N GLY A 228 -13.29 -4.07 -12.37
CA GLY A 228 -13.97 -5.36 -12.52
C GLY A 228 -14.34 -6.04 -11.21
N LEU A 229 -14.40 -5.29 -10.11
CA LEU A 229 -15.19 -5.72 -8.97
C LEU A 229 -16.66 -5.48 -9.31
N GLU A 230 -17.51 -6.49 -9.12
CA GLU A 230 -18.93 -6.23 -9.14
C GLU A 230 -19.24 -5.23 -8.01
N PRO A 231 -19.96 -4.14 -8.30
CA PRO A 231 -20.31 -3.18 -7.26
C PRO A 231 -21.08 -3.92 -6.19
N ASP A 232 -20.70 -3.72 -4.92
CA ASP A 232 -21.44 -4.33 -3.83
C ASP A 232 -22.86 -3.72 -3.72
N GLU A 233 -23.77 -4.41 -3.03
CA GLU A 233 -25.16 -3.94 -2.87
C GLU A 233 -25.20 -2.52 -2.26
N ILE A 234 -24.24 -2.18 -1.40
CA ILE A 234 -24.15 -0.88 -0.74
C ILE A 234 -23.74 0.22 -1.73
N GLU A 235 -22.76 -0.04 -2.59
CA GLU A 235 -22.30 0.86 -3.64
C GLU A 235 -23.39 1.10 -4.69
N LEU A 236 -24.20 0.06 -4.99
CA LEU A 236 -25.38 0.19 -5.84
C LEU A 236 -26.43 1.09 -5.19
N GLU A 237 -26.75 0.87 -3.91
CA GLU A 237 -27.66 1.73 -3.15
C GLU A 237 -27.17 3.19 -3.11
N ILE A 238 -25.88 3.42 -2.83
CA ILE A 238 -25.28 4.77 -2.83
C ILE A 238 -25.38 5.42 -4.21
N LYS A 239 -25.13 4.67 -5.30
CA LYS A 239 -25.26 5.18 -6.66
C LYS A 239 -26.70 5.53 -6.99
N GLU A 240 -27.65 4.70 -6.59
CA GLU A 240 -29.08 4.94 -6.78
C GLU A 240 -29.55 6.17 -5.99
N GLU A 241 -29.18 6.28 -4.71
CA GLU A 241 -29.45 7.45 -3.88
C GLU A 241 -28.87 8.73 -4.49
N MET A 242 -27.63 8.68 -4.98
CA MET A 242 -26.98 9.81 -5.64
C MET A 242 -27.69 10.20 -6.95
N GLN A 243 -28.13 9.21 -7.75
CA GLN A 243 -28.90 9.46 -8.97
C GLN A 243 -30.26 10.10 -8.66
N ASN A 244 -30.97 9.59 -7.65
CA ASN A 244 -32.24 10.13 -7.18
C ASN A 244 -32.07 11.57 -6.66
N PHE A 245 -30.98 11.84 -5.93
CA PHE A 245 -30.62 13.17 -5.48
C PHE A 245 -30.38 14.14 -6.66
N ILE A 246 -29.56 13.72 -7.64
CA ILE A 246 -29.28 14.53 -8.85
C ILE A 246 -30.57 14.78 -9.64
N GLN A 247 -31.45 13.78 -9.73
CA GLN A 247 -32.74 13.95 -10.40
C GLN A 247 -33.62 14.95 -9.65
N GLY A 248 -33.68 14.87 -8.32
CA GLY A 248 -34.35 15.85 -7.48
C GLY A 248 -33.82 17.27 -7.72
N LEU A 249 -32.51 17.47 -7.79
CA LEU A 249 -31.94 18.80 -8.09
C LEU A 249 -32.43 19.35 -9.44
N LYS A 250 -32.50 18.50 -10.47
CA LYS A 250 -33.00 18.89 -11.80
C LYS A 250 -34.46 19.31 -11.76
N ASP A 251 -35.29 18.58 -11.02
CA ASP A 251 -36.72 18.88 -10.91
C ASP A 251 -36.96 20.27 -10.26
N TRP A 252 -36.07 20.67 -9.35
CA TRP A 252 -36.07 21.98 -8.71
C TRP A 252 -35.38 23.07 -9.53
N LYS A 253 -34.88 22.74 -10.73
CA LYS A 253 -34.09 23.61 -11.61
C LYS A 253 -32.82 24.15 -10.93
N TRP A 254 -32.21 23.36 -10.06
CA TRP A 254 -30.93 23.68 -9.46
C TRP A 254 -29.80 23.14 -10.34
N GLU A 255 -28.71 23.89 -10.45
CA GLU A 255 -27.53 23.50 -11.20
C GLU A 255 -26.51 22.86 -10.26
N LEU A 256 -26.07 21.64 -10.60
CA LEU A 256 -24.99 20.98 -9.87
C LEU A 256 -23.64 21.45 -10.43
N LEU A 257 -22.92 22.24 -9.66
CA LEU A 257 -21.57 22.67 -10.00
C LEU A 257 -20.54 21.67 -9.46
N THR A 258 -19.81 21.03 -10.37
CA THR A 258 -18.73 20.10 -10.02
C THR A 258 -17.47 20.90 -9.64
N ILE A 259 -16.92 20.60 -8.46
CA ILE A 259 -15.68 21.21 -7.97
C ILE A 259 -14.55 20.19 -8.10
N GLU A 260 -13.38 20.66 -8.53
CA GLU A 260 -12.18 19.83 -8.62
C GLU A 260 -11.79 19.29 -7.23
N ALA A 261 -11.69 17.96 -7.11
CA ALA A 261 -11.36 17.28 -5.86
C ALA A 261 -9.85 17.37 -5.57
N ASP A 262 -9.40 18.54 -5.12
CA ASP A 262 -8.06 18.76 -4.61
C ASP A 262 -8.07 19.07 -3.11
N GLY A 263 -6.89 19.22 -2.50
CA GLY A 263 -6.76 19.62 -1.09
C GLY A 263 -7.30 21.01 -0.76
N ASN A 264 -7.78 21.78 -1.76
CA ASN A 264 -8.38 23.09 -1.61
C ASN A 264 -9.87 23.12 -2.04
N CYS A 265 -10.51 21.96 -2.25
CA CYS A 265 -11.85 21.87 -2.83
C CYS A 265 -12.91 22.70 -2.07
N LEU A 266 -12.82 22.74 -0.74
CA LEU A 266 -13.71 23.57 0.09
C LEU A 266 -13.60 25.06 -0.24
N TYR A 267 -12.39 25.59 -0.41
CA TYR A 267 -12.18 27.00 -0.77
C TYR A 267 -12.65 27.30 -2.20
N ARG A 268 -12.57 26.33 -3.12
CA ARG A 268 -13.09 26.46 -4.48
C ARG A 268 -14.62 26.54 -4.49
N SER A 269 -15.30 25.76 -3.65
CA SER A 269 -16.75 25.86 -3.48
C SER A 269 -17.17 27.28 -3.05
N PHE A 270 -16.49 27.84 -2.05
CA PHE A 270 -16.75 29.22 -1.62
C PHE A 270 -16.36 30.26 -2.67
N ALA A 271 -15.25 30.07 -3.39
CA ALA A 271 -14.84 30.99 -4.45
C ALA A 271 -15.86 31.02 -5.59
N GLN A 272 -16.43 29.88 -5.96
CA GLN A 272 -17.51 29.82 -6.95
C GLN A 272 -18.76 30.55 -6.46
N GLU A 273 -19.14 30.40 -5.18
CA GLU A 273 -20.33 31.03 -4.62
C GLU A 273 -20.17 32.56 -4.45
N VAL A 274 -19.02 33.00 -3.95
CA VAL A 274 -18.76 34.42 -3.61
C VAL A 274 -18.28 35.21 -4.83
N TYR A 275 -17.41 34.62 -5.64
CA TYR A 275 -16.74 35.31 -6.76
C TYR A 275 -17.20 34.82 -8.14
N GLY A 276 -17.96 33.73 -8.23
CA GLY A 276 -18.35 33.14 -9.52
C GLY A 276 -17.21 32.41 -10.23
N ASP A 277 -16.03 32.27 -9.62
CA ASP A 277 -14.84 31.64 -10.23
C ASP A 277 -14.06 30.80 -9.20
N GLN A 278 -14.01 29.48 -9.43
CA GLN A 278 -13.22 28.54 -8.61
C GLN A 278 -11.72 28.87 -8.54
N LYS A 279 -11.17 29.65 -9.49
CA LYS A 279 -9.74 30.03 -9.50
C LYS A 279 -9.39 31.01 -8.38
N GLU A 280 -10.37 31.72 -7.82
CA GLU A 280 -10.19 32.64 -6.70
C GLU A 280 -10.08 31.93 -5.33
N HIS A 281 -9.98 30.60 -5.29
CA HIS A 281 -9.89 29.83 -4.04
C HIS A 281 -8.71 30.22 -3.13
N MET A 282 -7.58 30.66 -3.71
CA MET A 282 -6.45 31.15 -2.92
C MET A 282 -6.75 32.48 -2.23
N LYS A 283 -7.57 33.34 -2.85
CA LYS A 283 -8.02 34.60 -2.27
C LYS A 283 -8.97 34.34 -1.10
N VAL A 284 -9.97 33.48 -1.29
CA VAL A 284 -10.87 33.04 -0.19
C VAL A 284 -10.06 32.49 0.99
N ARG A 285 -9.07 31.64 0.70
CA ARG A 285 -8.20 31.07 1.74
C ARG A 285 -7.43 32.15 2.50
N ALA A 286 -6.88 33.15 1.81
CA ALA A 286 -6.17 34.26 2.45
C ALA A 286 -7.10 35.09 3.34
N GLU A 287 -8.31 35.39 2.89
CA GLU A 287 -9.33 36.12 3.65
C GLU A 287 -9.76 35.35 4.90
N CYS A 288 -9.93 34.02 4.81
CA CYS A 288 -10.21 33.20 5.99
C CYS A 288 -9.07 33.25 7.02
N ILE A 289 -7.81 33.27 6.57
CA ILE A 289 -6.64 33.35 7.46
C ILE A 289 -6.58 34.72 8.15
N GLU A 290 -6.89 35.81 7.44
CA GLU A 290 -6.89 37.16 8.01
C GLU A 290 -7.99 37.35 9.06
N TYR A 291 -9.13 36.67 8.89
CA TYR A 291 -10.24 36.74 9.84
C TYR A 291 -9.98 35.99 11.17
N MET A 292 -9.08 35.00 11.18
CA MET A 292 -8.78 34.15 12.35
C MET A 292 -7.70 34.75 13.25
#